data_AF-A0A183N6A7-F1
#
_entry.id   AF-A0A183N6A7-F1
#
_cell.length_a   1.000
_cell.length_b   1.000
_cell.length_c   1.000
_cell.angle_alpha   90.00
_cell.angle_beta   90.00
_cell.angle_gamma   90.00
#
_symmetry.space_group_name_H-M   'P 1'
#
loop_
_entity.id
_entity.type
_entity.pdbx_description
1 polymer ?
#
loop_
_entity_poly.entity_id
_entity_poly.type
_entity_poly.pdbx_seq_one_letter_code
_entity_poly.pdbx_strand_id
1 'polypeptide(L)'
;MLLYSVHEEENAPQTQGVALMLSKVARNALVGWESHRSRIIKASFKTQKEGITMNIIQCYARTNDSNDDIKDQFYERLQLVIEKCPRKDLTVLIGDLNAKTSPDHTTENQIDHICINKKFRRTVEDVRTRRGADIASDHHLVVSNLKLELKKNWTTGQTALQRFNTAFLRDTDKLNEFKLALNNRFQALQDLLKEEETTM
;
A
#
# COMPACT_ATOMS: atom_id res chain seq x y z
N MET A 1 -3.10 -1.68 8.69
CA MET A 1 -1.62 -1.68 8.56
C MET A 1 -1.31 -1.04 7.22
N LEU A 2 -0.34 -0.13 7.18
CA LEU A 2 0.08 0.55 5.97
C LEU A 2 1.42 -0.02 5.52
N LEU A 3 1.50 -0.47 4.27
CA LEU A 3 2.75 -0.81 3.59
C LEU A 3 3.03 0.30 2.59
N TYR A 4 4.26 0.80 2.51
CA TYR A 4 4.59 1.91 1.64
C TYR A 4 6.01 1.80 1.12
N SER A 5 6.25 2.25 -0.11
CA SER A 5 7.58 2.43 -0.68
C SER A 5 8.01 3.88 -0.53
N VAL A 6 9.23 4.10 -0.06
CA VAL A 6 9.85 5.44 0.04
C VAL A 6 11.10 5.50 -0.84
N HIS A 7 11.42 6.69 -1.32
CA HIS A 7 12.68 6.99 -1.97
C HIS A 7 13.76 7.34 -0.91
N GLU A 8 14.86 6.61 -0.88
CA GLU A 8 16.01 6.87 0.02
C GLU A 8 16.99 7.88 -0.60
N GLU A 9 16.56 9.10 -0.92
CA GLU A 9 17.51 10.19 -1.21
C GLU A 9 17.45 11.23 -0.10
N GLU A 10 18.62 11.49 0.50
CA GLU A 10 18.80 12.13 1.81
C GLU A 10 18.40 13.61 1.87
N ASN A 11 17.97 14.24 0.77
CA ASN A 11 17.58 15.66 0.72
C ASN A 11 16.51 16.02 -0.33
N ALA A 12 15.80 15.03 -0.89
CA ALA A 12 14.69 15.30 -1.82
C ALA A 12 13.35 15.33 -1.05
N PRO A 13 12.41 16.25 -1.36
CA PRO A 13 11.08 16.19 -0.77
C PRO A 13 10.47 14.82 -1.07
N GLN A 14 9.99 14.11 -0.04
CA GLN A 14 9.40 12.77 -0.11
C GLN A 14 8.13 12.79 -0.99
N THR A 15 8.30 12.82 -2.29
CA THR A 15 7.24 13.09 -3.28
C THR A 15 6.86 11.85 -4.08
N GLN A 16 7.49 10.70 -3.80
CA GLN A 16 7.35 9.50 -4.62
C GLN A 16 7.17 8.26 -3.75
N GLY A 17 5.99 7.65 -3.85
CA GLY A 17 5.64 6.46 -3.06
C GLY A 17 4.37 5.80 -3.57
N VAL A 18 4.29 4.48 -3.40
CA VAL A 18 3.07 3.70 -3.56
C VAL A 18 2.76 3.03 -2.21
N ALA A 19 1.49 2.94 -1.83
CA ALA A 19 1.10 2.42 -0.54
C ALA A 19 -0.12 1.49 -0.61
N LEU A 20 -0.06 0.42 0.17
CA LEU A 20 -1.14 -0.52 0.39
C LEU A 20 -1.67 -0.39 1.82
N MET A 21 -2.93 0.02 1.94
CA MET A 21 -3.64 -0.01 3.21
C MET A 21 -4.38 -1.33 3.38
N LEU A 22 -4.09 -2.04 4.47
CA LEU A 22 -4.61 -3.38 4.73
C LEU A 22 -5.57 -3.40 5.91
N SER A 23 -6.72 -4.05 5.70
CA SER A 23 -7.65 -4.42 6.76
C SER A 23 -7.02 -5.41 7.75
N LYS A 24 -7.63 -5.58 8.93
CA LYS A 24 -7.15 -6.55 9.94
C LYS A 24 -7.05 -7.97 9.38
N VAL A 25 -8.03 -8.36 8.56
CA VAL A 25 -8.06 -9.69 7.92
C VAL A 25 -6.92 -9.84 6.92
N ALA A 26 -6.73 -8.85 6.04
CA ALA A 26 -5.66 -8.87 5.04
C ALA A 26 -4.28 -8.87 5.70
N ARG A 27 -4.09 -8.08 6.77
CA ARG A 27 -2.86 -8.09 7.57
C ARG A 27 -2.54 -9.48 8.11
N ASN A 28 -3.51 -10.16 8.69
CA ASN A 28 -3.30 -11.49 9.28
C ASN A 28 -3.00 -12.57 8.22
N ALA A 29 -3.41 -12.33 6.97
CA ALA A 29 -3.13 -13.19 5.82
C ALA A 29 -1.82 -12.83 5.10
N LEU A 30 -1.17 -11.70 5.42
CA LEU A 30 0.06 -11.27 4.76
C LEU A 30 1.18 -12.29 4.98
N VAL A 31 1.77 -12.76 3.89
CA VAL A 31 2.96 -13.62 3.87
C VAL A 31 4.23 -12.78 3.93
N GLY A 32 4.25 -11.70 3.15
CA GLY A 32 5.38 -10.80 3.02
C GLY A 32 5.09 -9.72 1.98
N TRP A 33 5.92 -8.70 1.97
CA TRP A 33 5.87 -7.63 0.98
C TRP A 33 7.28 -7.19 0.62
N GLU A 34 7.43 -6.64 -0.57
CA GLU A 34 8.68 -6.13 -1.10
C GLU A 34 8.43 -4.86 -1.91
N SER A 35 9.37 -3.93 -1.82
CA SER A 35 9.40 -2.70 -2.61
C SER A 35 10.41 -2.86 -3.74
N HIS A 36 10.04 -2.51 -4.97
CA HIS A 36 10.89 -2.52 -6.15
C HIS A 36 11.07 -1.08 -6.65
N ARG A 37 11.84 -0.28 -5.89
CA ARG A 37 11.94 1.21 -5.95
C ARG A 37 10.73 1.91 -5.34
N SER A 38 10.74 3.25 -5.33
CA SER A 38 9.66 4.08 -4.77
C SER A 38 8.29 3.91 -5.45
N ARG A 39 8.19 3.24 -6.61
CA ARG A 39 6.99 3.24 -7.46
C ARG A 39 6.34 1.87 -7.69
N ILE A 40 6.89 0.79 -7.14
CA ILE A 40 6.30 -0.56 -7.25
C ILE A 40 6.36 -1.22 -5.89
N ILE A 41 5.21 -1.65 -5.39
CA ILE A 41 5.11 -2.47 -4.18
C ILE A 41 4.39 -3.76 -4.50
N LYS A 42 4.90 -4.88 -3.99
CA LYS A 42 4.26 -6.19 -4.10
C LYS A 42 3.99 -6.72 -2.70
N ALA A 43 2.79 -7.20 -2.47
CA ALA A 43 2.40 -7.89 -1.24
C ALA A 43 1.76 -9.24 -1.58
N SER A 44 2.15 -10.27 -0.83
CA SER A 44 1.66 -11.64 -1.00
C SER A 44 0.82 -12.06 0.20
N PHE A 45 -0.33 -12.67 -0.04
CA PHE A 45 -1.31 -13.05 0.97
C PHE A 45 -1.65 -14.54 0.87
N LYS A 46 -1.83 -15.21 2.01
CA LYS A 46 -2.35 -16.57 2.08
C LYS A 46 -3.83 -16.56 1.76
N THR A 47 -4.23 -17.39 0.80
CA THR A 47 -5.65 -17.66 0.54
C THR A 47 -6.12 -18.86 1.36
N GLN A 48 -7.43 -19.03 1.50
CA GLN A 48 -7.98 -20.26 2.09
C GLN A 48 -7.66 -21.50 1.25
N LYS A 49 -7.50 -21.33 -0.06
CA LYS A 49 -7.18 -22.44 -0.95
C LYS A 49 -5.71 -22.82 -0.76
N GLU A 50 -5.50 -24.04 -0.27
CA GLU A 50 -4.17 -24.54 0.03
C GLU A 50 -3.27 -24.54 -1.22
N GLY A 51 -2.02 -24.14 -1.03
CA GLY A 51 -1.03 -24.05 -2.11
C GLY A 51 -1.21 -22.87 -3.08
N ILE A 52 -2.23 -22.02 -2.89
CA ILE A 52 -2.47 -20.80 -3.68
C ILE A 52 -2.30 -19.55 -2.82
N THR A 53 -1.46 -18.64 -3.30
CA THR A 53 -1.33 -17.29 -2.75
C THR A 53 -2.03 -16.25 -3.63
N MET A 54 -2.30 -15.09 -3.06
CA MET A 54 -2.73 -13.90 -3.78
C MET A 54 -1.62 -12.87 -3.73
N ASN A 55 -1.18 -12.37 -4.88
CA ASN A 55 -0.19 -11.32 -5.02
C ASN A 55 -0.89 -10.05 -5.47
N ILE A 56 -0.71 -8.96 -4.74
CA ILE A 56 -1.12 -7.62 -5.13
C ILE A 56 0.14 -6.87 -5.50
N ILE A 57 0.22 -6.39 -6.74
CA ILE A 57 1.27 -5.51 -7.22
C ILE A 57 0.62 -4.15 -7.43
N GLN A 58 1.02 -3.15 -6.66
CA GLN A 58 0.62 -1.78 -6.90
C GLN A 58 1.79 -1.03 -7.52
N CYS A 59 1.51 -0.30 -8.59
CA CYS A 59 2.52 0.49 -9.27
C CYS A 59 2.00 1.87 -9.67
N TYR A 60 2.94 2.77 -9.90
CA TYR A 60 2.69 4.10 -10.46
C TYR A 60 3.73 4.37 -11.54
N ALA A 61 3.31 4.28 -12.81
CA ALA A 61 4.17 4.58 -13.95
C ALA A 61 4.47 6.09 -14.01
N ARG A 62 5.68 6.46 -14.45
CA ARG A 62 6.02 7.88 -14.65
C ARG A 62 5.21 8.48 -15.81
N THR A 63 4.94 9.77 -15.70
CA THR A 63 4.15 10.54 -16.67
C THR A 63 4.80 10.54 -18.06
N ASN A 64 4.00 10.84 -19.09
CA ASN A 64 4.43 10.82 -20.49
C ASN A 64 5.61 11.75 -20.82
N ASP A 65 5.87 12.78 -20.00
CA ASP A 65 6.98 13.73 -20.18
C ASP A 65 8.33 13.18 -19.70
N SER A 66 8.35 11.99 -19.11
CA SER A 66 9.59 11.31 -18.74
C SER A 66 10.30 10.69 -19.97
N ASN A 67 11.64 10.65 -19.93
CA ASN A 67 12.45 10.01 -20.97
C ASN A 67 11.99 8.56 -21.22
N ASP A 68 11.92 8.14 -22.48
CA ASP A 68 11.43 6.82 -22.87
C ASP A 68 12.29 5.70 -22.26
N ASP A 69 13.62 5.90 -22.13
CA ASP A 69 14.50 4.95 -21.44
C ASP A 69 14.08 4.67 -19.98
N ILE A 70 13.54 5.67 -19.30
CA ILE A 70 13.09 5.56 -17.91
C ILE A 70 11.77 4.80 -17.85
N LYS A 71 10.89 5.01 -18.83
CA LYS A 71 9.62 4.27 -18.94
C LYS A 71 9.91 2.79 -19.24
N ASP A 72 10.79 2.52 -20.20
CA ASP A 72 11.16 1.16 -20.57
C ASP A 72 11.76 0.41 -19.40
N GLN A 73 12.70 1.02 -18.67
CA GLN A 73 13.24 0.44 -17.43
C GLN A 73 12.16 0.14 -16.38
N PHE A 74 11.14 0.99 -16.27
CA PHE A 74 10.02 0.76 -15.36
C PHE A 74 9.17 -0.45 -15.81
N TYR A 75 8.81 -0.52 -17.09
CA TYR A 75 7.99 -1.61 -17.63
C TYR A 75 8.71 -2.95 -17.64
N GLU A 76 10.00 -2.98 -17.99
CA GLU A 76 10.83 -4.18 -17.87
C GLU A 76 10.89 -4.67 -16.41
N ARG A 77 11.08 -3.74 -15.47
CA ARG A 77 11.08 -4.08 -14.03
C ARG A 77 9.72 -4.62 -13.60
N LEU A 78 8.63 -3.97 -14.00
CA LEU A 78 7.27 -4.41 -13.69
C LEU A 78 7.01 -5.82 -14.24
N GLN A 79 7.42 -6.08 -15.48
CA GLN A 79 7.35 -7.39 -16.10
C GLN A 79 8.11 -8.45 -15.29
N LEU A 80 9.35 -8.14 -14.85
CA LEU A 80 10.12 -9.05 -14.00
C LEU A 80 9.42 -9.36 -12.66
N VAL A 81 8.75 -8.38 -12.05
CA VAL A 81 7.99 -8.61 -10.80
C VAL A 81 6.78 -9.53 -11.05
N ILE A 82 6.09 -9.34 -12.16
CA ILE A 82 4.96 -10.19 -12.58
C ILE A 82 5.43 -11.62 -12.89
N GLU A 83 6.52 -11.77 -13.62
CA GLU A 83 7.09 -13.08 -14.01
C GLU A 83 7.60 -13.89 -12.81
N LYS A 84 8.11 -13.21 -11.78
CA LYS A 84 8.49 -13.83 -10.50
C LYS A 84 7.29 -14.37 -9.71
N CYS A 85 6.06 -13.95 -10.03
CA CYS A 85 4.87 -14.47 -9.37
C CYS A 85 4.48 -15.84 -9.96
N PRO A 86 4.32 -16.90 -9.15
CA PRO A 86 3.97 -18.22 -9.66
C PRO A 86 2.65 -18.20 -10.44
N ARG A 87 2.63 -18.76 -11.66
CA ARG A 87 1.39 -18.84 -12.49
C ARG A 87 0.24 -19.60 -11.82
N LYS A 88 0.53 -20.42 -10.82
CA LYS A 88 -0.48 -21.14 -10.05
C LYS A 88 -1.29 -20.20 -9.15
N ASP A 89 -0.68 -19.10 -8.71
CA ASP A 89 -1.20 -18.13 -7.75
C ASP A 89 -2.03 -17.05 -8.45
N LEU A 90 -2.87 -16.36 -7.68
CA LEU A 90 -3.60 -15.20 -8.16
C LEU A 90 -2.65 -14.00 -8.16
N THR A 91 -2.57 -13.28 -9.27
CA THR A 91 -1.84 -12.00 -9.34
C THR A 91 -2.81 -10.91 -9.76
N VAL A 92 -2.90 -9.87 -8.95
CA VAL A 92 -3.66 -8.64 -9.21
C VAL A 92 -2.66 -7.51 -9.35
N LEU A 93 -2.60 -6.90 -10.51
CA LEU A 93 -1.86 -5.67 -10.77
C LEU A 93 -2.83 -4.51 -10.68
N ILE A 94 -2.51 -3.51 -9.86
CA ILE A 94 -3.30 -2.31 -9.65
C ILE A 94 -2.43 -1.06 -9.78
N GLY A 95 -3.09 0.05 -10.11
CA GLY A 95 -2.51 1.38 -10.05
C GLY A 95 -2.49 2.06 -11.41
N ASP A 96 -1.79 3.18 -11.43
CA ASP A 96 -1.73 4.08 -12.56
C ASP A 96 -0.58 3.65 -13.49
N LEU A 97 -0.95 3.13 -14.67
CA LEU A 97 0.04 2.76 -15.70
C LEU A 97 0.33 3.91 -16.66
N ASN A 98 -0.39 5.05 -16.58
CA ASN A 98 -0.21 6.19 -17.48
C ASN A 98 -0.20 5.81 -18.99
N ALA A 99 -0.86 4.70 -19.34
CA ALA A 99 -0.95 4.20 -20.71
C ALA A 99 -2.14 4.85 -21.42
N LYS A 100 -1.88 5.59 -22.51
CA LYS A 100 -2.95 6.16 -23.35
C LYS A 100 -3.53 5.05 -24.24
N THR A 101 -4.77 4.66 -24.01
CA THR A 101 -5.53 3.78 -24.92
C THR A 101 -6.68 4.55 -25.57
N SER A 102 -6.40 5.60 -26.34
CA SER A 102 -7.39 6.24 -27.20
C SER A 102 -6.97 6.10 -28.67
N PRO A 103 -7.77 5.48 -29.54
CA PRO A 103 -7.54 5.56 -30.97
C PRO A 103 -7.85 6.97 -31.54
N ASP A 104 -8.61 7.80 -30.80
CA ASP A 104 -9.31 8.96 -31.38
C ASP A 104 -8.98 10.32 -30.71
N HIS A 105 -8.07 10.37 -29.73
CA HIS A 105 -7.66 11.58 -28.97
C HIS A 105 -8.79 12.43 -28.33
N THR A 106 -10.02 11.92 -28.29
CA THR A 106 -11.23 12.68 -27.92
C THR A 106 -11.88 12.19 -26.62
N THR A 107 -11.31 11.18 -25.94
CA THR A 107 -11.92 10.55 -24.77
C THR A 107 -10.94 10.37 -23.60
N GLU A 108 -11.48 10.50 -22.38
CA GLU A 108 -10.80 10.43 -21.08
C GLU A 108 -9.78 9.28 -20.98
N ASN A 109 -8.54 9.58 -20.57
CA ASN A 109 -7.49 8.58 -20.38
C ASN A 109 -7.87 7.63 -19.23
N GLN A 110 -8.12 6.35 -19.52
CA GLN A 110 -8.24 5.31 -18.50
C GLN A 110 -6.85 4.80 -18.12
N ILE A 111 -6.24 5.44 -17.13
CA ILE A 111 -4.86 5.16 -16.70
C ILE A 111 -4.78 4.19 -15.49
N ASP A 112 -5.89 4.06 -14.75
CA ASP A 112 -6.01 3.11 -13.65
C ASP A 112 -6.43 1.74 -14.16
N HIS A 113 -5.52 0.76 -14.06
CA HIS A 113 -5.79 -0.59 -14.49
C HIS A 113 -5.86 -1.56 -13.30
N ILE A 114 -6.87 -2.42 -13.32
CA ILE A 114 -6.92 -3.62 -12.49
C ILE A 114 -6.77 -4.83 -13.42
N CYS A 115 -5.58 -5.42 -13.43
CA CYS A 115 -5.27 -6.57 -14.27
C CYS A 115 -5.19 -7.82 -13.41
N ILE A 116 -5.81 -8.91 -13.89
CA ILE A 116 -5.77 -10.22 -13.23
C ILE A 116 -5.32 -11.28 -14.23
N ASN A 117 -4.50 -12.22 -13.77
CA ASN A 117 -4.06 -13.32 -14.61
C ASN A 117 -5.25 -14.14 -15.15
N LYS A 118 -5.19 -14.48 -16.45
CA LYS A 118 -6.29 -15.12 -17.21
C LYS A 118 -6.91 -16.34 -16.53
N LYS A 119 -6.09 -17.12 -15.80
CA LYS A 119 -6.51 -18.31 -15.05
C LYS A 119 -7.58 -17.98 -14.00
N PHE A 120 -7.52 -16.82 -13.37
CA PHE A 120 -8.42 -16.40 -12.30
C PHE A 120 -9.46 -15.38 -12.77
N ARG A 121 -9.65 -15.17 -14.07
CA ARG A 121 -10.65 -14.20 -14.58
C ARG A 121 -12.07 -14.38 -14.01
N ARG A 122 -12.45 -15.61 -13.67
CA ARG A 122 -13.77 -15.93 -13.07
C ARG A 122 -13.90 -15.54 -11.59
N THR A 123 -12.81 -15.10 -10.95
CA THR A 123 -12.88 -14.58 -9.59
C THR A 123 -13.30 -13.12 -9.56
N VAL A 124 -13.28 -12.39 -10.68
CA VAL A 124 -13.80 -11.02 -10.73
C VAL A 124 -15.32 -11.08 -10.74
N GLU A 125 -15.95 -10.57 -9.69
CA GLU A 125 -17.40 -10.45 -9.64
C GLU A 125 -17.86 -9.13 -10.25
N ASP A 126 -17.10 -8.06 -10.00
CA ASP A 126 -17.50 -6.72 -10.38
C ASP A 126 -16.30 -5.75 -10.33
N VAL A 127 -16.27 -4.76 -11.23
CA VAL A 127 -15.31 -3.66 -11.27
C VAL A 127 -16.06 -2.37 -11.59
N ARG A 128 -15.95 -1.36 -10.72
CA ARG A 128 -16.69 -0.10 -10.84
C ARG A 128 -15.82 1.11 -10.53
N THR A 129 -15.96 2.15 -11.33
CA THR A 129 -15.42 3.49 -11.06
C THR A 129 -16.41 4.28 -10.21
N ARG A 130 -15.94 4.86 -9.10
CA ARG A 130 -16.72 5.64 -8.13
C ARG A 130 -16.48 7.13 -8.35
N ARG A 131 -17.17 7.70 -9.36
CA ARG A 131 -17.03 9.11 -9.74
C ARG A 131 -17.52 10.12 -8.69
N GLY A 132 -18.41 9.70 -7.78
CA GLY A 132 -18.95 10.56 -6.71
C GLY A 132 -18.23 10.45 -5.37
N ALA A 133 -17.09 9.75 -5.31
CA ALA A 133 -16.29 9.72 -4.09
C ALA A 133 -15.42 10.97 -4.03
N ASP A 134 -15.63 11.81 -3.02
CA ASP A 134 -14.82 12.99 -2.78
C ASP A 134 -13.46 12.57 -2.21
N ILE A 135 -12.45 12.47 -3.09
CA ILE A 135 -11.07 12.11 -2.72
C ILE A 135 -10.07 13.24 -2.91
N ALA A 136 -10.54 14.48 -3.15
CA ALA A 136 -9.69 15.65 -3.40
C ALA A 136 -8.52 15.36 -4.37
N SER A 137 -8.76 14.49 -5.36
CA SER A 137 -7.83 14.11 -6.42
C SER A 137 -8.57 14.19 -7.75
N ASP A 138 -7.82 14.46 -8.80
CA ASP A 138 -8.23 14.42 -10.20
C ASP A 138 -8.50 13.01 -10.73
N HIS A 139 -8.17 11.96 -9.97
CA HIS A 139 -8.44 10.57 -10.32
C HIS A 139 -9.77 10.08 -9.72
N HIS A 140 -10.49 9.22 -10.45
CA HIS A 140 -11.67 8.55 -9.91
C HIS A 140 -11.29 7.25 -9.20
N LEU A 141 -11.84 7.01 -8.01
CA LEU A 141 -11.64 5.74 -7.31
C LEU A 141 -12.13 4.55 -8.15
N VAL A 142 -11.32 3.49 -8.23
CA VAL A 142 -11.71 2.20 -8.83
C VAL A 142 -11.85 1.14 -7.73
N VAL A 143 -12.97 0.42 -7.74
CA VAL A 143 -13.26 -0.66 -6.79
C VAL A 143 -13.47 -1.96 -7.56
N SER A 144 -12.82 -3.03 -7.12
CA SER A 144 -13.01 -4.38 -7.64
C SER A 144 -13.45 -5.35 -6.54
N ASN A 145 -14.49 -6.12 -6.83
CA ASN A 145 -14.96 -7.22 -5.99
C ASN A 145 -14.43 -8.54 -6.55
N LEU A 146 -13.71 -9.28 -5.70
CA LEU A 146 -13.11 -10.56 -6.05
C LEU A 146 -13.71 -11.68 -5.20
N LYS A 147 -14.21 -12.73 -5.85
CA LYS A 147 -14.60 -14.00 -5.25
C LYS A 147 -13.37 -14.79 -4.82
N LEU A 148 -12.82 -14.43 -3.66
CA LEU A 148 -11.68 -15.09 -3.04
C LEU A 148 -11.72 -14.91 -1.53
N GLU A 149 -11.39 -15.97 -0.79
CA GLU A 149 -11.26 -15.88 0.66
C GLU A 149 -9.79 -15.89 1.09
N LEU A 150 -9.42 -14.92 1.92
CA LEU A 150 -8.11 -14.88 2.59
C LEU A 150 -8.09 -15.84 3.77
N LYS A 151 -6.92 -16.43 4.05
CA LYS A 151 -6.76 -17.32 5.20
C LYS A 151 -6.93 -16.52 6.49
N LYS A 152 -7.98 -16.84 7.24
CA LYS A 152 -8.20 -16.30 8.57
C LYS A 152 -7.29 -17.06 9.53
N ASN A 153 -6.13 -16.50 9.82
CA ASN A 153 -5.38 -16.95 10.98
C ASN A 153 -6.11 -16.39 12.20
N TRP A 154 -6.99 -17.20 12.80
CA TRP A 154 -7.37 -16.98 14.18
C TRP A 154 -6.11 -17.22 14.99
N THR A 155 -5.46 -16.16 15.45
CA THR A 155 -4.61 -16.27 16.64
C THR A 155 -5.57 -16.53 17.80
N THR A 156 -6.00 -17.77 17.95
CA THR A 156 -6.56 -18.25 19.20
C THR A 156 -5.43 -18.09 20.21
N GLY A 157 -5.48 -17.01 20.99
CA GLY A 157 -4.58 -16.75 22.11
C GLY A 157 -3.14 -16.35 21.77
N GLN A 158 -2.90 -15.15 21.23
CA GLN A 158 -1.66 -14.40 21.52
C GLN A 158 -1.78 -12.92 21.08
N THR A 159 -2.77 -12.23 21.62
CA THR A 159 -2.45 -10.92 22.18
C THR A 159 -2.59 -11.11 23.66
N ALA A 160 -1.56 -11.70 24.29
CA ALA A 160 -1.21 -11.11 25.57
C ALA A 160 -0.96 -9.65 25.20
N LEU A 161 -1.89 -8.76 25.55
CA LEU A 161 -1.57 -7.35 25.67
C LEU A 161 -0.23 -7.38 26.39
N GLN A 162 0.86 -6.98 25.74
CA GLN A 162 2.17 -7.01 26.38
C GLN A 162 1.97 -6.11 27.60
N ARG A 163 1.74 -6.72 28.76
CA ARG A 163 1.63 -6.00 30.01
C ARG A 163 3.06 -5.57 30.24
N PHE A 164 3.38 -4.37 29.80
CA PHE A 164 4.65 -3.76 30.11
C PHE A 164 4.81 -3.84 31.62
N ASN A 165 5.95 -4.36 32.06
CA ASN A 165 6.21 -4.45 33.48
C ASN A 165 6.33 -3.02 34.04
N THR A 166 5.25 -2.54 34.66
CA THR A 166 5.20 -1.19 35.24
C THR A 166 5.85 -1.11 36.62
N ALA A 167 6.48 -2.18 37.11
CA ALA A 167 7.18 -2.15 38.39
C ALA A 167 8.26 -1.06 38.43
N PHE A 168 8.95 -0.85 37.31
CA PHE A 168 9.97 0.20 37.17
C PHE A 168 9.41 1.62 37.13
N LEU A 169 8.11 1.80 36.86
CA LEU A 169 7.43 3.11 36.91
C LEU A 169 6.93 3.46 38.31
N ARG A 170 7.11 2.57 39.31
CA ARG A 170 6.85 2.89 40.72
C ARG A 170 7.98 3.73 41.33
N ASP A 171 9.16 3.67 40.73
CA ASP A 171 10.29 4.53 41.07
C ASP A 171 10.08 5.92 40.46
N THR A 172 10.10 6.95 41.31
CA THR A 172 9.79 8.33 40.92
C THR A 172 10.79 8.88 39.91
N ASP A 173 12.06 8.50 40.01
CA ASP A 173 13.12 9.01 39.13
C ASP A 173 13.00 8.38 37.75
N LYS A 174 12.76 7.06 37.68
CA LYS A 174 12.51 6.35 36.42
C LYS A 174 11.23 6.79 35.73
N LEU A 175 10.18 7.12 36.49
CA LEU A 175 8.96 7.68 35.94
C LEU A 175 9.20 9.05 35.31
N ASN A 176 9.98 9.91 35.96
CA ASN A 176 10.30 11.25 35.45
C ASN A 176 11.19 11.19 34.21
N GLU A 177 12.19 10.31 34.19
CA GLU A 177 13.06 10.05 33.03
C GLU A 177 12.23 9.58 31.82
N PHE A 178 11.30 8.63 32.05
CA PHE A 178 10.39 8.15 31.00
C PHE A 178 9.47 9.26 30.47
N LYS A 179 8.89 10.08 31.36
CA LYS A 179 8.04 11.22 30.96
C LYS A 179 8.82 12.24 30.13
N LEU A 180 10.05 12.57 30.53
CA LEU A 180 10.93 13.48 29.80
C LEU A 180 11.27 12.93 28.40
N ALA A 181 11.67 11.66 28.31
CA ALA A 181 11.96 11.02 27.04
C ALA A 181 10.73 11.00 26.11
N LEU A 182 9.55 10.77 26.67
CA LEU A 182 8.29 10.73 25.92
C LEU A 182 7.89 12.12 25.43
N ASN A 183 7.96 13.14 26.29
CA ASN A 183 7.69 14.52 25.90
C ASN A 183 8.64 15.00 24.80
N ASN A 184 9.96 14.75 24.94
CA ASN A 184 10.94 15.12 23.92
C ASN A 184 10.66 14.46 22.57
N ARG A 185 10.26 13.17 22.58
CA ARG A 185 10.00 12.42 21.35
C ARG A 185 8.76 12.88 20.60
N PHE A 186 7.79 13.46 21.31
CA PHE A 186 6.53 13.93 20.74
C PHE A 186 6.38 15.45 20.81
N GLN A 187 7.48 16.18 21.01
CA GLN A 187 7.47 17.64 21.12
C GLN A 187 6.89 18.31 19.87
N ALA A 188 7.26 17.81 18.69
CA ALA A 188 6.76 18.32 17.40
C ALA A 188 5.23 18.25 17.26
N LEU A 189 4.56 17.28 17.91
CA LEU A 189 3.09 17.21 17.91
C LEU A 189 2.45 18.26 18.82
N GLN A 190 3.11 18.63 19.92
CA GLN A 190 2.61 19.70 20.80
C GLN A 190 2.79 21.07 20.16
N ASP A 191 3.84 21.26 19.38
CA ASP A 191 4.12 22.53 18.71
C ASP A 191 3.11 22.76 17.57
N LEU A 192 2.77 21.72 16.81
CA LEU A 192 1.71 21.74 15.80
C LEU A 192 0.34 22.16 16.36
N LEU A 193 -0.05 21.63 17.52
CA LEU A 193 -1.34 21.96 18.16
C LEU A 193 -1.39 23.43 18.63
N LYS A 194 -0.25 24.01 19.01
CA LYS A 194 -0.17 25.42 19.42
C LYS A 194 -0.23 26.37 18.22
N GLU A 195 0.33 25.97 17.08
CA GLU A 195 0.21 26.74 15.83
C GLU A 195 -1.25 26.79 15.33
N GLU A 196 -2.02 25.71 15.50
CA GLU A 196 -3.47 25.71 15.18
C GLU A 196 -4.29 26.60 16.14
N GLU A 197 -4.00 26.62 17.45
CA GLU A 197 -4.72 27.48 18.41
C GLU A 197 -4.37 28.97 18.28
N THR A 198 -3.19 29.31 17.75
CA THR A 198 -2.75 30.71 17.57
C THR A 198 -3.14 31.33 16.23
N THR A 199 -3.74 30.53 15.33
CA THR A 199 -4.23 30.96 14.02
C THR A 199 -5.76 31.10 13.92
N MET A 200 -6.49 30.93 15.03
CA MET A 200 -7.90 31.35 15.21
C MET A 200 -8.00 32.70 15.95
#